data_AF-A0A4S8KMU9-F1
#
_entry.id   AF-A0A4S8KMU9-F1
#
_cell.length_a   1.000
_cell.length_b   1.000
_cell.length_c   1.000
_cell.angle_alpha   90.00
_cell.angle_beta   90.00
_cell.angle_gamma   90.00
#
_symmetry.space_group_name_H-M   'P 1'
#
loop_
_entity.id
_entity.type
_entity.pdbx_description
1 polymer ?
#
loop_
_entity_poly.entity_id
_entity_poly.type
_entity_poly.pdbx_seq_one_letter_code
_entity_poly.pdbx_strand_id
1 'polypeptide(L)' 'KKYKPVALKVKPVLTALPEKFRIVRDIKGDPLKEMPTLSTTPRDFEPTGRYTQERKE' A
#
# COMPACT_ATOMS: atom_id res chain seq x y z
N LYS A 1 8.66 -40.55 -2.03
CA LYS A 1 9.31 -39.69 -3.06
C LYS A 1 10.38 -38.85 -2.39
N LYS A 2 11.62 -38.82 -2.91
CA LYS A 2 12.71 -37.99 -2.36
C LYS A 2 12.45 -36.51 -2.69
N TYR A 3 12.74 -35.61 -1.74
CA TYR A 3 12.56 -34.16 -1.94
C TYR A 3 13.52 -33.63 -3.02
N LYS A 4 13.06 -32.69 -3.85
CA LYS A 4 13.86 -32.13 -4.95
C LYS A 4 14.86 -31.11 -4.38
N PRO A 5 16.18 -31.28 -4.61
CA PRO A 5 17.17 -30.33 -4.12
C PRO A 5 17.00 -28.97 -4.79
N VAL A 6 17.19 -27.90 -4.01
CA VAL A 6 16.97 -26.50 -4.43
C VAL A 6 17.83 -26.13 -5.65
N ALA A 7 19.06 -26.64 -5.73
CA ALA A 7 19.97 -26.39 -6.85
C ALA A 7 19.43 -26.88 -8.21
N LEU A 8 18.57 -27.91 -8.21
CA LEU A 8 17.96 -28.44 -9.43
C LEU A 8 16.59 -27.80 -9.74
N LYS A 9 16.19 -26.76 -8.99
CA LYS A 9 14.93 -26.07 -9.19
C LYS A 9 15.04 -25.11 -10.37
N VAL A 10 14.41 -25.47 -11.48
CA VAL A 10 14.25 -24.58 -12.64
C VAL A 10 13.28 -23.46 -12.26
N LYS A 11 13.72 -22.20 -12.43
CA LYS A 11 12.84 -21.03 -12.38
C LYS A 11 12.42 -20.73 -13.82
N PRO A 12 11.12 -20.76 -14.15
CA PRO A 12 10.69 -20.37 -15.48
C PRO A 12 11.07 -18.90 -15.74
N VAL A 13 11.35 -18.58 -17.00
CA VAL A 13 11.52 -17.18 -17.43
C VAL A 13 10.20 -16.47 -17.15
N LEU A 14 10.25 -15.36 -16.42
CA LEU A 14 9.07 -14.57 -16.11
C LEU A 14 8.52 -14.03 -17.43
N THR A 15 7.37 -14.57 -17.86
CA THR A 15 6.66 -14.08 -19.03
C THR A 15 6.02 -12.72 -18.71
N ALA A 16 5.77 -11.91 -19.74
CA ALA A 16 4.98 -10.69 -19.56
C ALA A 16 3.62 -11.02 -18.91
N LEU A 17 3.19 -10.20 -17.96
CA LEU A 17 1.90 -10.35 -17.30
C LEU A 17 0.79 -10.12 -18.35
N PRO A 18 -0.11 -11.10 -18.58
CA PRO A 18 -1.17 -10.96 -19.58
C PRO A 18 -2.01 -9.71 -19.33
N GLU A 19 -2.39 -9.01 -20.40
CA GLU A 19 -3.12 -7.74 -20.32
C GLU A 19 -4.41 -7.85 -19.48
N LYS A 20 -5.11 -8.99 -19.56
CA LYS A 20 -6.30 -9.28 -18.76
C LYS A 20 -6.10 -9.23 -17.24
N PHE A 21 -4.85 -9.33 -16.76
CA PHE A 21 -4.51 -9.24 -15.34
C PHE A 21 -3.85 -7.90 -14.98
N ARG A 22 -3.65 -7.02 -15.97
CA ARG A 22 -2.98 -5.74 -15.76
C ARG A 22 -3.98 -4.76 -15.17
N ILE A 23 -3.66 -4.22 -14.00
CA ILE A 23 -4.42 -3.10 -13.43
C ILE A 23 -4.07 -1.86 -14.24
N VAL A 24 -5.01 -1.41 -15.07
CA VAL A 24 -4.88 -0.16 -15.84
C VAL A 24 -5.41 0.99 -14.99
N ARG A 25 -4.55 1.98 -14.70
CA ARG A 25 -4.95 3.21 -14.02
C ARG A 25 -5.40 4.23 -15.07
N ASP A 26 -6.70 4.26 -15.38
CA ASP A 26 -7.32 5.26 -16.26
C ASP A 26 -7.66 6.53 -15.46
N ILE A 27 -6.61 7.26 -15.03
CA ILE A 27 -6.79 8.52 -14.29
C ILE A 27 -7.16 9.62 -15.30
N LYS A 28 -8.43 10.01 -15.32
CA LYS A 28 -8.94 11.11 -16.14
C LYS A 28 -9.09 12.37 -15.30
N GLY A 29 -8.37 13.42 -15.65
CA GLY A 29 -8.36 14.67 -14.90
C GLY A 29 -7.56 14.58 -13.60
N ASP A 30 -7.73 15.57 -12.73
CA ASP A 30 -7.08 15.61 -11.42
C ASP A 30 -7.96 14.86 -10.38
N PRO A 31 -7.51 13.70 -9.86
CA PRO A 31 -8.27 12.93 -8.88
C PRO A 31 -8.40 13.63 -7.53
N LEU A 32 -7.62 14.69 -7.27
CA LEU A 32 -7.60 15.40 -5.99
C LEU A 32 -8.35 16.74 -6.06
N LYS A 33 -8.95 17.08 -7.20
CA LYS A 33 -9.56 18.40 -7.43
C LYS A 33 -10.64 18.75 -6.39
N GLU A 34 -11.43 17.76 -5.99
CA GLU A 34 -12.53 17.93 -5.02
C GLU A 34 -12.10 17.61 -3.58
N MET A 35 -10.82 17.29 -3.34
CA MET A 35 -10.37 17.01 -1.99
C MET A 35 -10.28 18.29 -1.17
N PRO A 36 -10.76 18.27 0.10
CA PRO A 36 -10.59 19.41 0.97
C PRO A 36 -9.11 19.60 1.31
N THR A 37 -8.66 20.85 1.26
CA THR A 37 -7.33 21.22 1.76
C THR A 37 -7.29 21.05 3.27
N LEU A 38 -6.41 20.17 3.74
CA LEU A 38 -6.19 19.98 5.17
C LEU A 38 -5.35 21.13 5.74
N SER A 39 -5.65 21.52 6.99
CA SER A 39 -4.81 22.47 7.72
C SER A 39 -3.40 21.90 7.90
N THR A 40 -2.37 22.72 7.66
CA THR A 40 -0.97 22.35 7.90
C THR A 40 -0.65 22.23 9.38
N THR A 41 -1.40 22.94 10.23
CA THR A 41 -1.29 22.86 11.67
C THR A 41 -2.39 21.95 12.22
N PRO A 42 -2.03 20.77 12.76
CA PRO A 42 -2.99 19.92 13.45
C PRO A 42 -3.42 20.59 14.76
N ARG A 43 -4.60 20.21 15.24
CA ARG A 43 -5.07 20.62 16.57
C ARG A 43 -4.20 19.99 17.65
N ASP A 44 -4.13 20.65 18.80
CA ASP A 44 -3.51 20.08 20.00
C ASP A 44 -4.14 18.73 20.34
N PHE A 45 -3.29 17.82 20.81
CA PHE A 45 -3.71 16.47 21.17
C PHE A 45 -4.64 16.50 22.39
N GLU A 46 -5.80 15.87 22.25
CA GLU A 46 -6.75 15.61 23.32
C GLU A 46 -6.82 14.08 23.57
N PRO A 47 -6.51 13.60 24.78
CA PRO A 47 -6.56 12.17 25.09
C PRO A 47 -7.94 11.59 24.79
N THR A 48 -8.00 10.62 23.86
CA THR A 48 -9.28 10.03 23.41
C THR A 48 -9.21 8.51 23.41
N GLY A 49 -10.06 7.88 24.22
CA GLY A 49 -10.22 6.43 24.30
C GLY A 49 -8.91 5.69 24.63
N ARG A 50 -8.29 5.06 23.62
CA ARG A 50 -7.06 4.28 23.77
C ARG A 50 -5.77 5.12 23.78
N TYR A 51 -5.86 6.40 23.45
CA TYR A 51 -4.72 7.32 23.45
C TYR A 51 -4.80 8.21 24.68
N THR A 52 -4.10 7.81 25.74
CA THR A 52 -3.99 8.55 27.01
C THR A 52 -2.84 9.56 26.95
N GLN A 53 -2.86 10.55 27.85
CA GLN A 53 -1.79 11.54 28.00
C GLN A 53 -0.43 10.87 28.28
N GLU A 54 -0.41 9.87 29.15
CA GLU A 54 0.79 9.08 29.49
C GLU A 54 1.46 8.39 28.29
N ARG A 55 0.71 8.16 27.20
CA ARG A 55 1.26 7.55 25.98
C ARG A 55 1.83 8.58 25.00
N LYS A 56 1.45 9.85 25.16
CA LYS A 56 1.99 10.97 24.38
C LYS A 56 3.31 11.47 24.98
N GLU A 57 3.40 11.46 26.31
CA GLU A 57 4.61 11.83 27.09
C GLU A 57 5.72 10.79 26.94
#